data_AF-S8F6Z5-F1
#
_entry.id   AF-S8F6Z5-F1
#
_cell.length_a   1.000
_cell.length_b   1.000
_cell.length_c   1.000
_cell.angle_alpha   90.00
_cell.angle_beta   90.00
_cell.angle_gamma   90.00
#
_symmetry.space_group_name_H-M   'P 1'
#
loop_
_entity.id
_entity.type
_entity.pdbx_description
1 polymer ?
#
loop_
_entity_poly.entity_id
_entity_poly.type
_entity_poly.pdbx_seq_one_letter_code
_entity_poly.pdbx_strand_id
1 'polypeptide(L)'
;MHDTHPLHSTLSDLSPPNVTLPLPQDQWSFEPSLPSFTPVPVDDIQHASTSASSLEDSSSRIVTCQWGKSCGVELDDLTAAGIARHLKEYHVQEWDNRARGRCEWHGSPCTNSTMYYASFGKHIASVHLGATARPCEKCGETFARADTLDRHMKLYCRLRSK
;
A
#
# COMPACT_ATOMS: atom_id res chain seq x y z
N MET A 1 -40.09 4.38 -72.15
CA MET A 1 -40.03 5.50 -71.20
C MET A 1 -38.78 5.27 -70.36
N HIS A 2 -37.60 5.49 -70.97
CA HIS A 2 -36.81 6.74 -70.93
C HIS A 2 -36.24 6.95 -69.51
N ASP A 3 -35.00 6.54 -69.25
CA ASP A 3 -33.77 7.38 -69.28
C ASP A 3 -33.86 8.54 -68.25
N THR A 4 -32.93 8.81 -67.32
CA THR A 4 -31.47 8.97 -67.47
C THR A 4 -30.84 9.17 -66.07
N HIS A 5 -29.61 8.67 -65.85
CA HIS A 5 -28.63 9.18 -64.85
C HIS A 5 -28.08 10.57 -65.29
N PRO A 6 -27.07 11.21 -64.64
CA PRO A 6 -26.77 11.49 -63.22
C PRO A 6 -26.33 12.98 -62.99
N LEU A 7 -26.16 13.44 -61.74
CA LEU A 7 -25.25 14.56 -61.42
C LEU A 7 -24.53 14.34 -60.07
N HIS A 8 -23.28 13.90 -60.19
CA HIS A 8 -22.02 14.35 -59.55
C HIS A 8 -21.97 14.86 -58.09
N SER A 9 -21.16 14.15 -57.28
CA SER A 9 -20.08 14.57 -56.35
C SER A 9 -20.19 15.96 -55.68
N THR A 10 -20.08 16.07 -54.35
CA THR A 10 -18.77 16.10 -53.64
C THR A 10 -18.85 15.57 -52.20
N LEU A 11 -18.05 14.54 -51.87
CA LEU A 11 -17.65 14.23 -50.51
C LEU A 11 -16.22 14.74 -50.33
N SER A 12 -16.07 15.86 -49.63
CA SER A 12 -14.76 16.39 -49.26
C SER A 12 -14.32 15.79 -47.92
N ASP A 13 -13.40 14.84 -48.04
CA ASP A 13 -12.10 14.83 -47.35
C ASP A 13 -12.09 15.04 -45.84
N LEU A 14 -12.01 13.93 -45.10
CA LEU A 14 -11.35 13.87 -43.80
C LEU A 14 -10.44 12.65 -43.77
N SER A 15 -9.28 12.75 -44.44
CA SER A 15 -8.16 11.86 -44.14
C SER A 15 -7.48 12.33 -42.85
N PRO A 16 -7.31 11.48 -41.82
CA PRO A 16 -6.36 11.77 -40.77
C PRO A 16 -4.94 11.67 -41.35
N PRO A 17 -4.02 12.60 -41.05
CA PRO A 17 -2.63 12.45 -41.46
C PRO A 17 -2.03 11.24 -40.74
N ASN A 18 -1.49 10.32 -41.55
CA ASN A 18 -0.62 9.24 -41.12
C ASN A 18 0.65 9.86 -40.52
N VAL A 19 0.66 10.08 -39.20
CA VAL A 19 1.88 10.44 -38.47
C VAL A 19 2.60 9.13 -38.14
N THR A 20 3.43 8.68 -39.08
CA THR A 20 4.48 7.71 -38.78
C THR A 20 5.52 8.44 -37.92
N LEU A 21 5.38 8.34 -36.60
CA LEU A 21 6.41 8.75 -35.65
C LEU A 21 7.53 7.70 -35.67
N PRO A 22 8.78 8.05 -35.99
CA PRO A 22 9.90 7.15 -35.81
C PRO A 22 10.11 6.90 -34.31
N LEU A 23 10.09 5.62 -33.94
CA LEU A 23 10.45 5.11 -32.63
C LEU A 23 11.90 5.56 -32.33
N PRO A 24 12.18 6.25 -31.21
CA PRO A 24 13.55 6.48 -30.78
C PRO A 24 14.23 5.13 -30.53
N GLN A 25 15.25 4.83 -31.32
CA GLN A 25 16.11 3.68 -31.10
C GLN A 25 16.76 3.79 -29.72
N ASP A 26 16.56 2.75 -28.91
CA ASP A 26 17.37 2.42 -27.75
C ASP A 26 18.86 2.66 -28.04
N GLN A 27 19.39 3.74 -27.47
CA GLN A 27 20.83 3.94 -27.36
C GLN A 27 21.18 4.31 -25.92
N TRP A 28 20.85 3.41 -25.01
CA TRP A 28 21.46 3.37 -23.69
C TRP A 28 22.62 2.37 -23.75
N SER A 29 23.70 2.78 -24.38
CA SER A 29 25.00 2.14 -24.20
C SER A 29 25.58 2.59 -22.86
N PHE A 30 25.07 2.03 -21.77
CA PHE A 30 25.81 2.01 -20.51
C PHE A 30 26.43 0.63 -20.39
N GLU A 31 27.69 0.53 -20.81
CA GLU A 31 28.55 -0.61 -20.53
C GLU A 31 29.09 -0.39 -19.11
N PRO A 32 28.63 -1.14 -18.08
CA PRO A 32 29.21 -1.03 -16.76
C PRO A 32 30.55 -1.77 -16.79
N SER A 33 31.64 -1.01 -16.92
CA SER A 33 32.99 -1.50 -16.71
C SER A 33 33.12 -1.99 -15.27
N LEU A 34 33.07 -3.33 -15.12
CA LEU A 34 33.34 -4.03 -13.88
C LEU A 34 34.77 -3.73 -13.42
N PRO A 35 35.00 -3.16 -12.23
CA PRO A 35 36.34 -3.13 -11.66
C PRO A 35 36.73 -4.55 -11.23
N SER A 36 37.92 -4.98 -11.66
CA SER A 36 38.55 -6.23 -11.24
C SER A 36 38.83 -6.20 -9.74
N PHE A 37 37.99 -6.87 -8.95
CA PHE A 37 38.24 -7.10 -7.53
C PHE A 37 39.23 -8.26 -7.38
N THR A 38 40.44 -7.96 -6.92
CA THR A 38 41.40 -8.96 -6.47
C THR A 38 40.98 -9.47 -5.08
N PRO A 39 40.91 -10.80 -4.85
CA PRO A 39 40.65 -11.33 -3.52
C PRO A 39 41.84 -11.06 -2.60
N VAL A 40 41.59 -10.36 -1.49
CA VAL A 40 42.51 -10.26 -0.36
C VAL A 40 42.40 -11.52 0.50
N PRO A 41 43.52 -12.07 1.01
CA PRO A 41 43.48 -13.21 1.91
C PRO A 41 42.84 -12.80 3.25
N VAL A 42 41.93 -13.64 3.74
CA VAL A 42 41.32 -13.51 5.05
C VAL A 42 42.26 -14.10 6.10
N ASP A 43 43.01 -13.24 6.79
CA ASP A 43 43.67 -13.60 8.04
C ASP A 43 42.62 -13.77 9.15
N ASP A 44 42.79 -14.86 9.91
CA ASP A 44 41.96 -15.36 11.00
C ASP A 44 41.42 -14.28 11.95
N ILE A 45 40.15 -13.92 11.77
CA ILE A 45 39.36 -13.26 12.81
C ILE A 45 38.81 -14.36 13.70
N GLN A 46 39.47 -14.50 14.85
CA GLN A 46 39.07 -15.35 15.97
C GLN A 46 37.55 -15.25 16.18
N HIS A 47 36.85 -16.37 15.98
CA HIS A 47 35.45 -16.54 16.37
C HIS A 47 35.33 -16.49 17.89
N ALA A 48 35.35 -15.29 18.45
CA ALA A 48 34.84 -15.03 19.78
C ALA A 48 33.33 -15.31 19.73
N SER A 49 32.96 -16.42 20.35
CA SER A 49 31.58 -16.82 20.58
C SER A 49 30.90 -15.78 21.48
N THR A 50 30.35 -14.73 20.87
CA THR A 50 29.39 -13.87 21.57
C THR A 50 28.01 -14.41 21.24
N SER A 51 27.52 -15.22 22.16
CA SER A 51 26.11 -15.53 22.33
C SER A 51 25.33 -14.22 22.45
N ALA A 52 24.95 -13.64 21.31
CA ALA A 52 23.98 -12.56 21.28
C ALA A 52 22.62 -13.23 21.52
N SER A 53 22.21 -13.17 22.78
CA SER A 53 20.89 -13.52 23.28
C SER A 53 19.81 -13.28 22.23
N SER A 54 19.28 -14.36 21.67
CA SER A 54 17.92 -14.41 21.16
C SER A 54 17.01 -14.12 22.33
N LEU A 55 16.74 -12.84 22.55
CA LEU A 55 15.63 -12.37 23.35
C LEU A 55 14.37 -12.66 22.51
N GLU A 56 14.00 -13.93 22.45
CA GLU A 56 12.65 -14.32 22.11
C GLU A 56 11.73 -13.79 23.21
N ASP A 57 11.20 -12.59 23.03
CA ASP A 57 9.86 -12.24 23.51
C ASP A 57 9.39 -10.97 22.79
N SER A 58 8.78 -11.16 21.64
CA SER A 58 7.77 -10.24 21.17
C SER A 58 6.74 -11.13 20.53
N SER A 59 5.74 -11.50 21.33
CA SER A 59 4.51 -12.16 20.89
C SER A 59 3.93 -11.38 19.71
N SER A 60 4.39 -11.67 18.49
CA SER A 60 3.81 -11.16 17.25
C SER A 60 2.37 -11.63 17.27
N ARG A 61 1.46 -10.71 17.56
CA ARG A 61 0.03 -10.98 17.47
C ARG A 61 -0.23 -11.25 16.00
N ILE A 62 -0.29 -12.52 15.63
CA ILE A 62 -0.64 -12.94 14.29
C ILE A 62 -2.09 -12.51 14.09
N VAL A 63 -2.30 -11.54 13.21
CA VAL A 63 -3.63 -11.03 12.88
C VAL A 63 -3.98 -11.54 11.49
N THR A 64 -5.10 -12.26 11.41
CA THR A 64 -5.62 -12.77 10.14
C THR A 64 -6.64 -11.82 9.53
N CYS A 65 -6.68 -11.75 8.21
CA CYS A 65 -7.68 -11.01 7.47
C CYS A 65 -9.07 -11.61 7.68
N GLN A 66 -10.00 -10.80 8.17
CA GLN A 66 -11.41 -11.19 8.38
C GLN A 66 -12.33 -10.52 7.35
N TRP A 67 -11.81 -10.16 6.18
CA TRP A 67 -12.63 -9.58 5.12
C TRP A 67 -13.58 -10.62 4.51
N GLY A 68 -14.85 -10.24 4.37
CA GLY A 68 -15.89 -11.10 3.82
C GLY A 68 -16.14 -12.33 4.69
N LYS A 69 -16.33 -13.49 4.05
CA LYS A 69 -16.68 -14.74 4.74
C LYS A 69 -15.50 -15.68 4.98
N SER A 70 -14.39 -15.56 4.23
CA SER A 70 -13.34 -16.61 4.24
C SER A 70 -11.97 -16.18 3.69
N CYS A 71 -11.47 -14.97 4.01
CA CYS A 71 -10.09 -14.63 3.61
C CYS A 71 -9.07 -15.44 4.42
N GLY A 72 -8.97 -15.21 5.74
CA GLY A 72 -8.11 -16.00 6.64
C GLY A 72 -6.60 -15.83 6.43
N VAL A 73 -6.16 -15.05 5.44
CA VAL A 73 -4.73 -14.80 5.16
C VAL A 73 -4.08 -14.01 6.30
N GLU A 74 -2.89 -14.43 6.70
CA GLU A 74 -2.09 -13.74 7.71
C GLU A 74 -1.61 -12.38 7.21
N LEU A 75 -1.76 -11.33 8.04
CA LEU A 75 -1.31 -9.98 7.71
C LEU A 75 0.02 -9.68 8.41
N ASP A 76 1.11 -9.72 7.64
CA ASP A 76 2.45 -9.38 8.15
C ASP A 76 2.63 -7.86 8.37
N ASP A 77 1.90 -7.05 7.61
CA ASP A 77 1.93 -5.59 7.70
C ASP A 77 0.56 -5.03 8.08
N LEU A 78 0.41 -4.71 9.36
CA LEU A 78 -0.80 -4.12 9.95
C LEU A 78 -0.91 -2.61 9.72
N THR A 79 0.01 -2.01 8.95
CA THR A 79 -0.11 -0.61 8.56
C THR A 79 -1.23 -0.43 7.54
N ALA A 80 -1.73 0.81 7.43
CA ALA A 80 -2.74 1.13 6.44
C ALA A 80 -2.31 0.81 5.00
N ALA A 81 -1.02 0.88 4.68
CA ALA A 81 -0.50 0.57 3.34
C ALA A 81 -0.46 -0.93 3.09
N GLY A 82 0.04 -1.72 4.05
CA GLY A 82 0.06 -3.18 3.96
C GLY A 82 -1.33 -3.78 3.82
N ILE A 83 -2.27 -3.32 4.65
CA ILE A 83 -3.67 -3.73 4.57
C ILE A 83 -4.29 -3.32 3.22
N ALA A 84 -4.07 -2.08 2.76
CA ALA A 84 -4.60 -1.65 1.46
C ALA A 84 -4.04 -2.49 0.30
N ARG A 85 -2.76 -2.83 0.34
CA ARG A 85 -2.12 -3.72 -0.63
C ARG A 85 -2.79 -5.11 -0.61
N HIS A 86 -2.99 -5.68 0.58
CA HIS A 86 -3.69 -6.95 0.73
C HIS A 86 -5.11 -6.92 0.14
N LEU A 87 -5.91 -5.89 0.46
CA LEU A 87 -7.27 -5.77 -0.10
C LEU A 87 -7.26 -5.67 -1.63
N LYS A 88 -6.31 -4.93 -2.20
CA LYS A 88 -6.16 -4.77 -3.64
C LYS A 88 -5.80 -6.09 -4.33
N GLU A 89 -4.94 -6.90 -3.72
CA GLU A 89 -4.49 -8.17 -4.31
C GLU A 89 -5.54 -9.29 -4.14
N TYR A 90 -6.21 -9.36 -2.99
CA TYR A 90 -7.04 -10.52 -2.62
C TYR A 90 -8.55 -10.29 -2.73
N HIS A 91 -9.03 -9.05 -2.66
CA HIS A 91 -10.47 -8.77 -2.57
C HIS A 91 -11.01 -7.81 -3.63
N VAL A 92 -10.18 -6.94 -4.18
CA VAL A 92 -10.62 -5.88 -5.09
C VAL A 92 -9.74 -5.87 -6.34
N GLN A 93 -10.11 -6.72 -7.29
CA GLN A 93 -9.40 -6.87 -8.57
C GLN A 93 -9.37 -5.55 -9.38
N GLU A 94 -10.40 -4.72 -9.27
CA GLU A 94 -10.46 -3.37 -9.88
C GLU A 94 -10.38 -2.27 -8.81
N TRP A 95 -9.17 -2.03 -8.30
CA TRP A 95 -8.93 -0.99 -7.30
C TRP A 95 -8.80 0.40 -7.94
N ASP A 96 -9.84 1.23 -7.80
CA ASP A 96 -9.78 2.68 -8.09
C ASP A 96 -9.89 3.49 -6.77
N ASN A 97 -8.94 4.40 -6.54
CA ASN A 97 -8.94 5.25 -5.34
C ASN A 97 -10.16 6.18 -5.23
N ARG A 98 -10.78 6.53 -6.36
CA ARG A 98 -11.99 7.37 -6.48
C ARG A 98 -13.26 6.54 -6.40
N ALA A 99 -13.17 5.22 -6.59
CA ALA A 99 -14.29 4.32 -6.36
C ALA A 99 -14.65 4.29 -4.87
N ARG A 100 -15.94 4.07 -4.63
CA ARG A 100 -16.52 3.96 -3.30
C ARG A 100 -17.04 2.55 -3.13
N GLY A 101 -16.84 2.00 -1.95
CA GLY A 101 -17.50 0.77 -1.54
C GLY A 101 -17.63 0.68 -0.04
N ARG A 102 -18.04 -0.50 0.39
CA ARG A 102 -18.41 -0.79 1.76
C ARG A 102 -17.35 -1.65 2.42
N CYS A 103 -17.12 -1.45 3.71
CA CYS A 103 -16.22 -2.29 4.48
C CYS A 103 -16.95 -3.60 4.82
N GLU A 104 -16.38 -4.72 4.38
CA GLU A 104 -16.94 -6.07 4.60
C GLU A 104 -16.16 -6.85 5.66
N TRP A 105 -15.45 -6.16 6.55
CA TRP A 105 -14.72 -6.80 7.62
C TRP A 105 -15.68 -7.48 8.62
N HIS A 106 -15.46 -8.76 8.89
CA HIS A 106 -16.19 -9.54 9.87
C HIS A 106 -15.63 -9.24 11.26
N GLY A 107 -16.38 -8.50 12.07
CA GLY A 107 -15.98 -8.08 13.41
C GLY A 107 -16.62 -6.76 13.84
N SER A 108 -16.80 -6.57 15.15
CA SER A 108 -17.61 -5.49 15.70
C SER A 108 -16.81 -4.26 16.17
N PRO A 109 -17.36 -3.02 16.07
CA PRO A 109 -18.47 -2.60 15.22
C PRO A 109 -17.97 -1.90 13.94
N CYS A 110 -18.15 -2.56 12.78
CA CYS A 110 -18.11 -1.88 11.49
C CYS A 110 -19.47 -1.25 11.19
N THR A 111 -19.53 0.05 10.90
CA THR A 111 -20.79 0.70 10.47
C THR A 111 -21.16 0.42 9.01
N ASN A 112 -20.42 -0.47 8.34
CA ASN A 112 -20.57 -0.81 6.92
C ASN A 112 -20.76 0.44 6.02
N SER A 113 -20.06 1.52 6.40
CA SER A 113 -20.23 2.83 5.79
C SER A 113 -19.54 2.87 4.43
N THR A 114 -20.22 3.46 3.45
CA THR A 114 -19.65 3.68 2.13
C THR A 114 -18.49 4.67 2.25
N MET A 115 -17.29 4.26 1.84
CA MET A 115 -16.09 5.07 1.86
C MET A 115 -15.25 4.84 0.59
N TYR A 116 -14.30 5.74 0.35
CA TYR A 116 -13.35 5.57 -0.75
C TYR A 116 -12.42 4.39 -0.50
N TYR A 117 -12.00 3.69 -1.56
CA TYR A 117 -11.07 2.57 -1.45
C TYR A 117 -9.74 2.99 -0.81
N ALA A 118 -9.24 4.18 -1.15
CA ALA A 118 -8.05 4.77 -0.53
C ALA A 118 -8.15 4.90 1.02
N SER A 119 -9.36 4.90 1.58
CA SER A 119 -9.59 5.00 3.02
C SER A 119 -9.69 3.64 3.72
N PHE A 120 -9.88 2.53 3.00
CA PHE A 120 -10.10 1.21 3.62
C PHE A 120 -8.93 0.77 4.50
N GLY A 121 -7.69 0.91 4.02
CA GLY A 121 -6.52 0.50 4.80
C GLY A 121 -6.45 1.20 6.17
N LYS A 122 -6.69 2.53 6.19
CA LYS A 122 -6.73 3.31 7.44
C LYS A 122 -7.91 2.94 8.33
N HIS A 123 -9.08 2.72 7.73
CA HIS A 123 -10.28 2.32 8.44
C HIS A 123 -10.08 0.97 9.15
N ILE A 124 -9.59 -0.04 8.46
CA ILE A 124 -9.36 -1.38 9.03
C ILE A 124 -8.26 -1.34 10.09
N ALA A 125 -7.14 -0.66 9.82
CA ALA A 125 -6.04 -0.55 10.77
C ALA A 125 -6.48 0.06 12.11
N SER A 126 -7.40 1.03 12.07
CA SER A 126 -7.86 1.75 13.28
C SER A 126 -9.07 1.12 13.96
N VAL A 127 -10.09 0.73 13.19
CA VAL A 127 -11.38 0.23 13.73
C VAL A 127 -11.33 -1.25 14.03
N HIS A 128 -10.62 -2.04 13.22
CA HIS A 128 -10.63 -3.50 13.34
C HIS A 128 -9.39 -4.05 14.01
N LEU A 129 -8.21 -3.56 13.62
CA LEU A 129 -6.95 -4.13 14.10
C LEU A 129 -6.40 -3.38 15.32
N GLY A 130 -6.82 -2.14 15.54
CA GLY A 130 -6.20 -1.26 16.53
C GLY A 130 -4.70 -1.05 16.28
N ALA A 131 -4.20 -1.33 15.07
CA ALA A 131 -2.78 -1.24 14.71
C ALA A 131 -2.28 0.21 14.65
N THR A 132 -3.19 1.17 14.46
CA THR A 132 -2.87 2.60 14.59
C THR A 132 -2.95 3.10 16.03
N ALA A 133 -3.36 2.25 16.97
CA ALA A 133 -3.47 2.63 18.36
C ALA A 133 -2.07 2.86 18.96
N ARG A 134 -1.89 4.02 19.58
CA ARG A 134 -0.63 4.41 20.22
C ARG A 134 -0.90 4.63 21.70
N PRO A 135 -0.24 3.89 22.60
CA PRO A 135 -0.31 4.18 24.02
C PRO A 135 0.47 5.45 24.31
N CYS A 136 -0.04 6.23 25.25
CA CYS A 136 0.73 7.27 25.90
C CYS A 136 1.79 6.64 26.82
N GLU A 137 3.05 7.01 26.64
CA GLU A 137 4.15 6.55 27.50
C GLU A 137 4.09 7.07 28.93
N LYS A 138 3.40 8.20 29.16
CA LYS A 138 3.28 8.84 30.48
C LYS A 138 2.14 8.28 31.32
N CYS A 139 0.95 8.10 30.74
CA CYS A 139 -0.26 7.68 31.45
C CYS A 139 -0.81 6.31 31.04
N GLY A 140 -0.29 5.70 29.99
CA GLY A 140 -0.76 4.40 29.49
C GLY A 140 -2.07 4.44 28.71
N GLU A 141 -2.74 5.59 28.58
CA GLU A 141 -3.97 5.70 27.78
C GLU A 141 -3.70 5.41 26.30
N THR A 142 -4.55 4.60 25.68
CA THR A 142 -4.38 4.16 24.29
C THR A 142 -5.28 4.98 23.36
N PHE A 143 -4.66 5.62 22.36
CA PHE A 143 -5.35 6.49 21.41
C PHE A 143 -5.31 5.88 20.01
N ALA A 144 -6.45 5.83 19.32
CA ALA A 144 -6.55 5.23 17.97
C ALA A 144 -5.75 5.99 16.88
N ARG A 145 -5.31 7.22 17.14
CA ARG A 145 -4.59 8.07 16.18
C ARG A 145 -3.46 8.87 16.83
N ALA A 146 -2.38 9.09 16.07
CA ALA A 146 -1.18 9.80 16.53
C ALA A 146 -1.41 11.29 16.82
N ASP A 147 -2.23 11.98 16.03
CA ASP A 147 -2.59 13.39 16.24
C ASP A 147 -3.36 13.59 17.56
N THR A 148 -4.21 12.62 17.90
CA THR A 148 -4.97 12.62 19.15
C THR A 148 -4.05 12.40 20.34
N LEU A 149 -3.08 11.49 20.22
CA LEU A 149 -2.03 11.28 21.23
C LEU A 149 -1.15 12.53 21.42
N ASP A 150 -0.69 13.16 20.34
CA ASP A 150 0.15 14.38 20.41
C ASP A 150 -0.57 15.53 21.13
N ARG A 151 -1.85 15.76 20.79
CA ARG A 151 -2.69 16.73 21.49
C ARG A 151 -2.89 16.35 22.96
N HIS A 152 -3.10 15.07 23.25
CA HIS A 152 -3.18 14.58 24.62
C HIS A 152 -1.89 14.84 25.40
N MET A 153 -0.72 14.58 24.82
CA MET A 153 0.60 14.87 25.42
C MET A 153 0.80 16.34 25.76
N LYS A 154 0.39 17.23 24.85
CA LYS A 154 0.57 18.67 25.01
C LYS A 154 -0.40 19.28 26.02
N LEU A 155 -1.66 18.86 25.99
CA LEU A 155 -2.74 19.59 26.67
C LEU A 155 -3.38 18.84 27.84
N TYR A 156 -3.47 17.50 27.79
CA TYR A 156 -4.36 16.74 28.67
C TYR A 156 -3.66 15.66 29.51
N CYS A 157 -2.41 15.33 29.22
CA CYS A 157 -1.69 14.30 29.95
C CYS A 157 -1.42 14.76 31.39
N ARG A 158 -2.16 14.14 32.33
CA ARG A 158 -2.16 14.51 33.76
C ARG A 158 -0.93 14.03 34.54
N LEU A 159 -0.08 13.22 33.92
CA LEU A 159 1.20 12.79 34.45
C LEU A 159 2.31 13.67 33.85
N ARG A 160 2.31 14.97 34.20
CA ARG A 160 3.54 15.78 34.10
C ARG A 160 4.46 15.30 35.21
N SER A 161 5.65 14.83 34.85
CA SER A 161 6.69 14.45 35.78
C SER A 161 6.84 15.52 36.87
N LYS A 162 6.87 15.07 38.12
CA LYS A 162 7.07 15.87 39.32
C LYS A 162 8.53 16.33 39.40
#